data_AF-A0A4D4LGF2-F1
#
_entry.id   AF-A0A4D4LGF2-F1
#
_cell.length_a   1.000
_cell.length_b   1.000
_cell.length_c   1.000
_cell.angle_alpha   90.00
_cell.angle_beta   90.00
_cell.angle_gamma   90.00
#
_symmetry.space_group_name_H-M   'P 1'
#
loop_
_entity.id
_entity.type
_entity.pdbx_description
1 polymer ?
#
loop_
_entity_poly.entity_id
_entity_poly.type
_entity_poly.pdbx_seq_one_letter_code
_entity_poly.pdbx_strand_id
1 'polypeptide(L)' 'MPVLVLRGECDYKDPAIAREYRDTFPNATLRTIDGAGHVIEADRPAAYRDAVCSFLTGPAAVSRDKPVAPIITDNQPDY' A
#
# COMPACT_ATOMS: atom_id res chain seq x y z
N MET A 1 -10.58 -9.91 -0.87
CA MET A 1 -9.35 -10.13 -1.66
C MET A 1 -8.18 -9.49 -0.92
N PRO A 2 -7.02 -10.14 -0.79
CA PRO A 2 -5.82 -9.52 -0.21
C PRO A 2 -5.31 -8.37 -1.09
N VAL A 3 -4.77 -7.32 -0.47
CA VAL A 3 -4.16 -6.17 -1.17
C VAL A 3 -2.82 -5.83 -0.54
N LEU A 4 -1.80 -5.56 -1.36
CA LEU A 4 -0.52 -5.02 -0.93
C LEU A 4 -0.37 -3.61 -1.47
N VAL A 5 -0.16 -2.65 -0.58
CA VAL A 5 0.22 -1.27 -0.90
C VAL A 5 1.70 -1.12 -0.59
N LEU A 6 2.50 -0.76 -1.61
CA LEU A 6 3.93 -0.46 -1.44
C LEU A 6 4.15 1.05 -1.53
N ARG A 7 5.03 1.56 -0.68
CA ARG A 7 5.48 2.96 -0.70
C ARG A 7 6.98 3.01 -0.47
N GLY A 8 7.69 3.90 -1.16
CA GLY A 8 9.07 4.24 -0.77
C GLY A 8 9.08 5.11 0.49
N GLU A 9 10.10 4.96 1.33
CA GLU A 9 10.32 5.85 2.48
C GLU A 9 10.39 7.33 2.04
N CYS A 10 11.16 7.59 0.98
CA CYS A 10 11.45 8.89 0.40
C CYS A 10 10.52 9.26 -0.77
N ASP A 11 9.37 8.58 -0.91
CA ASP A 11 8.39 8.88 -1.95
C ASP A 11 7.87 10.33 -1.81
N TYR A 12 7.79 11.06 -2.93
CA TYR A 12 7.30 12.44 -2.96
C TYR A 12 5.78 12.51 -2.76
N LYS A 13 5.06 11.41 -2.95
CA LYS A 13 3.63 11.33 -2.69
C LYS A 13 3.34 11.34 -1.19
N ASP A 14 2.24 12.02 -0.83
CA ASP A 14 1.77 12.11 0.55
C ASP A 14 1.59 10.71 1.16
N PRO A 15 2.25 10.40 2.30
CA PRO A 15 2.03 9.17 3.05
C PRO A 15 0.56 8.88 3.40
N ALA A 16 -0.30 9.90 3.49
CA ALA A 16 -1.72 9.74 3.81
C ALA A 16 -2.47 8.94 2.75
N ILE A 17 -2.14 9.10 1.47
CA ILE A 17 -2.78 8.39 0.35
C ILE A 17 -2.53 6.87 0.47
N ALA A 18 -1.30 6.47 0.77
CA ALA A 18 -0.96 5.06 0.95
C ALA A 18 -1.65 4.46 2.20
N ARG A 19 -1.84 5.27 3.26
CA ARG A 19 -2.61 4.86 4.44
C ARG A 19 -4.09 4.69 4.11
N GLU A 20 -4.67 5.61 3.32
CA GLU A 20 -6.06 5.56 2.88
C GLU A 20 -6.35 4.26 2.12
N TYR A 21 -5.54 3.90 1.12
CA TYR A 21 -5.71 2.61 0.42
C TYR A 21 -5.69 1.40 1.38
N ARG A 22 -4.83 1.42 2.39
CA ARG A 22 -4.77 0.37 3.40
C ARG A 22 -6.00 0.34 4.31
N ASP A 23 -6.65 1.49 4.52
CA ASP A 23 -7.85 1.61 5.35
C ASP A 23 -9.14 1.37 4.55
N THR A 24 -9.15 1.58 3.23
CA THR A 24 -10.28 1.29 2.33
C THR A 24 -10.51 -0.21 2.14
N PHE A 25 -9.44 -0.99 1.95
CA PHE A 25 -9.57 -2.42 1.68
C PHE A 25 -9.52 -3.25 2.96
N PRO A 26 -10.46 -4.20 3.18
CA PRO A 26 -10.56 -4.94 4.44
C PRO A 26 -9.33 -5.81 4.73
N ASN A 27 -8.64 -6.29 3.68
CA ASN A 27 -7.47 -7.17 3.79
C ASN A 27 -6.21 -6.55 3.15
N ALA A 28 -6.03 -5.24 3.32
CA ALA A 28 -4.83 -4.55 2.85
C ALA A 28 -3.68 -4.56 3.86
N THR A 29 -2.47 -4.70 3.32
CA THR A 29 -1.21 -4.46 4.03
C THR A 29 -0.48 -3.30 3.36
N LEU A 30 -0.05 -2.31 4.15
CA LEU A 30 0.86 -1.26 3.70
C LEU A 30 2.28 -1.61 4.14
N ARG A 31 3.21 -1.64 3.19
CA ARG A 31 4.64 -1.83 3.46
C ARG A 31 5.43 -0.66 2.88
N THR A 32 6.21 -0.02 3.75
CA THR A 32 7.18 1.01 3.35
C THR A 32 8.53 0.34 3.08
N ILE A 33 9.22 0.75 2.01
CA ILE A 33 10.53 0.24 1.62
C ILE A 33 11.59 1.30 1.93
N ASP A 34 12.45 0.98 2.90
CA ASP A 34 13.52 1.87 3.36
C ASP A 34 14.50 2.20 2.23
N GLY A 35 14.86 3.47 2.14
CA GLY A 35 15.76 4.01 1.12
C GLY A 35 15.23 3.98 -0.31
N ALA A 36 13.94 3.71 -0.55
CA ALA A 36 13.30 3.88 -1.86
C ALA A 36 12.56 5.21 -1.97
N GLY A 37 12.63 5.84 -3.14
CA GLY A 37 11.78 6.94 -3.55
C GLY A 37 10.49 6.46 -4.22
N HIS A 38 10.04 7.19 -5.25
CA HIS A 38 8.79 6.86 -5.95
C HIS A 38 8.90 5.58 -6.79
N VAL A 39 10.06 5.34 -7.39
CA VAL A 39 10.29 4.23 -8.32
C VAL A 39 11.00 3.09 -7.58
N ILE A 40 10.23 2.42 -6.70
CA ILE A 40 10.75 1.44 -5.73
C ILE A 40 11.50 0.29 -6.43
N GLU A 41 11.02 -0.17 -7.59
CA GLU A 41 11.63 -1.25 -8.36
C GLU A 41 12.99 -0.87 -8.95
N ALA A 42 13.25 0.41 -9.19
CA ALA A 42 14.55 0.91 -9.65
C ALA A 42 15.49 1.15 -8.47
N ASP A 43 15.00 1.76 -7.40
CA ASP A 43 15.82 2.13 -6.23
C ASP A 43 16.21 0.90 -5.39
N ARG A 44 15.26 -0.01 -5.17
CA ARG A 44 15.40 -1.16 -4.27
C ARG A 44 14.86 -2.44 -4.93
N PRO A 45 15.42 -2.89 -6.07
CA PRO A 45 14.88 -3.98 -6.88
C PRO A 45 14.70 -5.30 -6.13
N ALA A 46 15.63 -5.65 -5.26
CA ALA A 46 15.53 -6.87 -4.45
C ALA A 46 14.38 -6.78 -3.44
N ALA A 47 14.29 -5.67 -2.70
CA ALA A 47 13.25 -5.47 -1.69
C ALA A 47 11.84 -5.41 -2.31
N TYR A 48 11.72 -4.76 -3.48
CA TYR A 48 10.48 -4.73 -4.27
C TYR A 48 10.04 -6.14 -4.67
N ARG A 49 10.94 -6.91 -5.31
CA ARG A 49 10.65 -8.28 -5.75
C ARG A 49 10.28 -9.19 -4.59
N ASP A 50 11.03 -9.13 -3.49
CA ASP A 50 10.76 -9.93 -2.30
C ASP A 50 9.39 -9.62 -1.70
N ALA A 51 9.01 -8.33 -1.65
CA ALA A 51 7.70 -7.92 -1.15
C ALA A 51 6.55 -8.45 -2.02
N VAL A 52 6.66 -8.32 -3.35
CA VAL A 52 5.64 -8.80 -4.30
C VAL A 52 5.58 -10.33 -4.28
N CYS A 53 6.70 -11.02 -4.38
CA CYS A 53 6.74 -12.49 -4.36
C CYS A 53 6.17 -13.04 -3.04
N SER A 54 6.56 -12.48 -1.90
CA SER A 54 6.04 -12.92 -0.59
C SER A 54 4.53 -12.73 -0.47
N PHE A 55 3.97 -11.67 -1.05
CA PHE A 55 2.53 -11.45 -1.06
C PHE A 55 1.78 -12.46 -1.95
N LEU A 56 2.37 -12.81 -3.11
CA LEU A 56 1.76 -13.75 -4.05
C LEU A 56 1.88 -15.22 -3.61
N THR A 57 2.92 -15.58 -2.87
CA THR A 57 3.18 -16.96 -2.45
C THR A 57 2.90 -17.22 -0.97
N GLY A 58 2.65 -16.18 -0.19
CA GLY A 58 2.34 -16.28 1.23
C GLY A 58 0.96 -16.92 1.50
N PRO A 59 0.72 -17.45 2.71
CA PRO A 59 -0.58 -18.00 3.08
C PRO A 59 -1.65 -16.92 2.92
N ALA A 60 -2.78 -17.28 2.29
CA ALA A 60 -3.90 -16.37 2.05
C ALA A 60 -4.25 -15.65 3.35
N ALA A 61 -4.04 -14.32 3.38
CA ALA A 61 -4.20 -13.52 4.58
C ALA A 61 -5.59 -13.78 5.19
N VAL A 62 -5.59 -14.33 6.41
CA VAL A 62 -6.81 -14.58 7.17
C VAL A 62 -7.49 -13.24 7.43
N SER A 63 -8.66 -13.06 6.86
CA SER A 63 -9.49 -11.86 6.98
C SER A 63 -9.79 -11.60 8.46
N ARG A 64 -9.21 -10.55 9.03
CA ARG A 64 -9.75 -9.92 10.24
C ARG A 64 -10.67 -8.82 9.74
N ASP A 65 -11.97 -9.05 9.79
CA ASP A 65 -12.96 -8.06 9.39
C ASP A 65 -12.66 -6.72 10.09
N LYS A 66 -12.19 -5.76 9.30
CA LYS A 66 -12.14 -4.36 9.70
C LYS A 66 -13.48 -3.72 9.30
N PRO A 67 -14.10 -2.91 10.18
CA PRO A 67 -15.21 -2.08 9.77
C PRO A 67 -14.72 -1.15 8.63
N VAL A 68 -15.39 -1.22 7.49
CA VAL A 68 -15.17 -0.33 6.34
C VAL A 68 -15.45 1.09 6.81
N ALA A 69 -14.44 1.96 6.76
CA ALA A 69 -14.65 3.38 6.98
C ALA A 69 -15.55 3.94 5.87
N PRO A 70 -16.48 4.87 6.19
CA PRO A 70 -17.35 5.45 5.17
C PRO A 70 -16.47 6.13 4.10
N ILE A 71 -16.77 5.86 2.83
CA ILE A 71 -16.16 6.53 1.69
C ILE A 71 -16.48 8.02 1.84
N ILE A 72 -15.50 8.83 2.24
CA ILE A 72 -15.61 10.27 2.15
C ILE A 72 -15.49 10.59 0.66
N THR A 73 -16.62 10.81 -0.02
CA THR A 73 -16.61 11.41 -1.33
C THR A 73 -16.25 12.88 -1.15
N ASP A 74 -14.95 13.19 -1.09
CA ASP A 74 -14.53 14.58 -1.26
C ASP A 74 -14.59 14.91 -2.75
N ASN A 75 -15.78 15.31 -3.16
CA ASN A 75 -16.05 15.84 -4.47
C ASN A 75 -15.68 17.33 -4.41
N GLN A 76 -14.39 17.67 -4.53
CA GLN A 76 -13.95 19.05 -4.72
C GLN A 76 -12.94 19.15 -5.87
N PRO A 77 -13.15 20.11 -6.81
CA PRO A 77 -12.47 20.13 -8.09
C PRO A 77 -11.07 20.76 -8.02
N ASP A 78 -10.28 20.43 -9.03
CA ASP A 78 -8.95 20.91 -9.35
C ASP A 78 -8.77 22.43 -9.15
N TYR A 79 -7.72 22.80 -8.42
CA TYR A 79 -7.04 24.10 -8.52
C TYR A 79 -5.52 23.90 -8.44
#